data_AF-A0A7K9TJB6-F1
#
_entry.id   AF-A0A7K9TJB6-F1
#
_cell.length_a   1.000
_cell.length_b   1.000
_cell.length_c   1.000
_cell.angle_alpha   90.00
_cell.angle_beta   90.00
_cell.angle_gamma   90.00
#
_symmetry.space_group_name_H-M   'P 1'
#
loop_
_entity.id
_entity.type
_entity.pdbx_description
1 polymer ?
#
loop_
_entity_poly.entity_id
_entity_poly.type
_entity_poly.pdbx_seq_one_letter_code
_entity_poly.pdbx_strand_id
1 'polypeptide(L)' 'VFSQGDKGTSWYIIWKGSVNVVTHGKGLVATLHEGDDFGQLALVNDAPRAATIILREDNCHFLRVDKQDFNHILKV' A
#
# COMPACT_ATOMS: atom_id res chain seq x y z
N VAL A 1 6.84 -4.89 -0.17
CA VAL A 1 5.76 -4.70 -1.18
C VAL A 1 6.11 -3.53 -2.10
N PHE A 2 6.35 -2.34 -1.55
CA PHE A 2 6.96 -1.21 -2.26
C PHE A 2 7.71 -0.32 -1.27
N SER A 3 8.52 0.61 -1.78
CA SER A 3 9.33 1.53 -0.99
C SER A 3 8.78 2.95 -1.01
N GLN A 4 9.05 3.70 0.06
CA GLN A 4 8.83 5.15 0.10
C GLN A 4 9.58 5.83 -1.06
N GLY A 5 8.94 6.76 -1.75
CA GLY A 5 9.47 7.45 -2.91
C GLY A 5 9.20 6.76 -4.25
N ASP A 6 8.76 5.49 -4.25
CA ASP A 6 8.39 4.81 -5.49
C ASP A 6 7.17 5.48 -6.15
N LYS A 7 7.03 5.31 -7.47
CA LYS A 7 5.82 5.72 -8.17
C LYS A 7 4.62 4.87 -7.70
N GLY A 8 3.51 5.52 -7.38
CA GLY A 8 2.25 4.83 -7.09
C GLY A 8 1.64 4.19 -8.34
N THR A 9 1.62 2.86 -8.40
CA THR A 9 1.09 2.08 -9.54
C THR A 9 -0.12 1.21 -9.20
N SER A 10 -0.33 0.90 -7.92
CA SER A 10 -1.41 0.01 -7.49
C SER A 10 -1.88 0.32 -6.06
N TRP A 11 -3.11 -0.08 -5.76
CA TRP A 11 -3.73 -0.12 -4.44
C TRP A 11 -3.93 -1.58 -4.03
N TYR A 12 -3.86 -1.87 -2.74
CA TYR A 12 -3.85 -3.22 -2.21
C TYR A 12 -4.81 -3.37 -1.04
N ILE A 13 -5.43 -4.54 -0.93
CA ILE A 13 -6.20 -4.98 0.24
C ILE A 13 -5.55 -6.25 0.78
N ILE A 14 -5.37 -6.33 2.09
CA ILE A 14 -4.77 -7.48 2.76
C ILE A 14 -5.83 -8.57 2.88
N TRP A 15 -5.68 -9.62 2.07
CA TRP A 15 -6.55 -10.80 2.14
C TRP A 15 -6.10 -11.76 3.24
N LYS A 16 -4.79 -11.90 3.41
CA LYS A 16 -4.19 -12.76 4.44
C LYS A 16 -2.86 -12.19 4.93
N GLY A 17 -2.62 -12.26 6.24
CA GLY A 17 -1.37 -11.84 6.89
C GLY A 17 -1.36 -10.36 7.31
N SER A 18 -0.16 -9.80 7.47
CA SER A 18 0.05 -8.45 7.98
C SER A 18 1.29 -7.78 7.40
N VAL A 19 1.26 -6.44 7.37
CA VAL A 19 2.36 -5.62 6.86
C VAL A 19 2.69 -4.48 7.79
N ASN A 20 3.96 -4.08 7.78
CA ASN A 20 4.45 -2.91 8.49
C ASN A 20 4.55 -1.70 7.55
N VAL A 21 4.08 -0.55 8.04
CA VAL A 21 4.22 0.75 7.40
C VAL A 21 5.42 1.46 8.02
N VAL A 22 6.43 1.71 7.21
CA VAL A 22 7.70 2.30 7.65
C VAL A 22 7.97 3.59 6.89
N THR A 23 8.38 4.65 7.59
CA THR A 23 8.73 5.93 6.96
C THR A 23 10.14 6.39 7.35
N HIS A 24 10.83 7.05 6.43
CA HIS A 24 12.11 7.69 6.69
C HIS A 24 11.95 8.72 7.82
N GLY A 25 12.83 8.65 8.82
CA GLY A 25 12.84 9.57 9.98
C GLY A 25 11.90 9.20 11.13
N LYS A 26 10.88 8.37 10.92
CA LYS A 26 9.99 7.89 12.01
C LYS A 26 10.05 6.39 12.28
N GLY A 27 10.63 5.60 11.36
CA GLY A 27 10.67 4.15 11.49
C GLY A 27 9.29 3.53 11.30
N LEU A 28 8.96 2.52 12.11
CA LEU A 28 7.65 1.85 12.09
C LEU A 28 6.56 2.79 12.60
N VAL A 29 5.59 3.13 11.75
CA VAL A 29 4.50 4.05 12.09
C VAL A 29 3.15 3.36 12.26
N ALA A 30 2.96 2.19 11.65
CA ALA A 30 1.76 1.38 11.81
C ALA A 30 2.01 -0.08 11.40
N THR A 31 1.13 -0.97 11.84
CA THR A 31 1.00 -2.34 11.34
C THR A 31 -0.44 -2.54 10.87
N LEU A 32 -0.60 -3.01 9.64
CA LEU A 32 -1.88 -3.30 9.02
C LEU A 32 -2.08 -4.83 8.94
N HIS A 33 -3.33 -5.27 9.05
CA HIS A 33 -3.73 -6.66 9.14
C HIS A 33 -4.79 -7.01 8.08
N GLU A 34 -5.23 -8.27 8.08
CA GLU A 34 -6.30 -8.74 7.20
C GLU A 34 -7.53 -7.83 7.23
N GLY A 35 -8.04 -7.49 6.05
CA GLY A 35 -9.15 -6.54 5.87
C GLY A 35 -8.71 -5.09 5.67
N ASP A 36 -7.51 -4.70 6.11
CA ASP A 36 -6.98 -3.36 5.87
C ASP A 36 -6.53 -3.18 4.41
N ASP A 37 -6.49 -1.92 3.97
CA ASP A 37 -5.98 -1.52 2.66
C ASP A 37 -4.79 -0.56 2.75
N PHE A 38 -3.99 -0.49 1.68
CA PHE A 38 -2.87 0.45 1.61
C PHE A 38 -2.49 0.85 0.19
N GLY A 39 -1.87 2.03 0.07
CA GLY A 39 -1.29 2.52 -1.18
C GLY A 39 -2.21 3.39 -2.05
N GLN A 40 -3.45 3.66 -1.65
CA GLN A 40 -4.37 4.50 -2.43
C GLN A 40 -3.89 5.95 -2.56
N LEU A 41 -3.29 6.53 -1.52
CA LEU A 41 -2.93 7.95 -1.47
C LEU A 41 -2.04 8.40 -2.64
N ALA A 42 -1.06 7.57 -3.01
CA ALA A 42 -0.15 7.86 -4.13
C ALA A 42 -0.87 7.84 -5.49
N LEU A 43 -1.97 7.10 -5.62
CA LEU A 43 -2.78 7.05 -6.85
C LEU A 43 -3.70 8.27 -6.95
N VAL A 44 -4.34 8.61 -5.83
CA VAL A 44 -5.28 9.75 -5.73
C VAL A 44 -4.53 11.05 -6.05
N ASN A 45 -3.38 11.27 -5.39
CA ASN A 45 -2.63 12.52 -5.47
C ASN A 45 -1.61 12.58 -6.60
N ASP A 46 -1.47 11.50 -7.39
CA ASP A 46 -0.40 11.32 -8.38
C ASP A 46 1.00 11.67 -7.83
N ALA A 47 1.27 11.19 -6.61
CA ALA A 47 2.48 11.50 -5.86
C ALA A 47 3.29 10.22 -5.57
N PRO A 48 4.59 10.34 -5.25
CA PRO A 48 5.39 9.21 -4.76
C PRO A 48 4.80 8.56 -3.49
N ARG A 49 5.14 7.29 -3.24
CA ARG A 49 4.76 6.58 -2.01
C ARG A 49 5.25 7.33 -0.78
N ALA A 50 4.35 7.62 0.16
CA ALA A 50 4.69 8.30 1.41
C ALA A 50 5.40 7.40 2.43
N ALA A 51 5.35 6.07 2.26
CA ALA A 51 5.91 5.08 3.17
C ALA A 51 6.34 3.82 2.41
N THR A 52 7.22 3.04 3.03
CA THR A 52 7.60 1.68 2.64
C THR A 52 6.65 0.68 3.29
N ILE A 53 6.19 -0.31 2.54
CA ILE A 53 5.36 -1.41 3.03
C ILE A 53 6.18 -2.70 3.01
N ILE A 54 6.36 -3.30 4.18
CA ILE A 54 7.18 -4.50 4.38
C ILE A 54 6.27 -5.62 4.92
N LEU A 55 6.45 -6.85 4.43
CA LEU A 55 5.75 -8.00 5.01
C LEU A 55 6.18 -8.15 6.46
N ARG A 56 5.23 -8.36 7.37
CA ARG A 56 5.52 -8.63 8.78
C ARG A 56 5.68 -10.13 9.03
N GLU A 57 5.08 -10.95 8.20
CA GLU A 57 5.10 -12.41 8.28
C GLU A 57 5.11 -13.04 6.88
N ASP A 58 5.44 -14.33 6.83
CA ASP A 58 5.46 -15.11 5.60
C ASP A 58 4.04 -15.41 5.10
N ASN A 59 3.92 -15.73 3.81
CA ASN A 59 2.66 -16.13 3.16
C ASN A 59 1.51 -15.10 3.27
N CYS A 60 1.84 -13.82 3.09
CA CYS A 60 0.84 -12.76 2.94
C CYS A 60 0.21 -12.76 1.54
N HIS A 61 -1.11 -12.60 1.47
CA HIS A 61 -1.87 -12.57 0.22
C HIS A 61 -2.58 -11.23 0.09
N PHE A 62 -2.57 -10.65 -1.11
CA PHE A 62 -3.17 -9.34 -1.36
C PHE A 62 -4.10 -9.41 -2.57
N LEU A 63 -5.22 -8.69 -2.48
CA LEU A 63 -5.92 -8.23 -3.67
C LEU A 63 -5.22 -6.96 -4.14
N ARG A 64 -5.09 -6.79 -5.46
CA ARG A 64 -4.40 -5.65 -6.08
C ARG A 64 -5.26 -5.06 -7.17
N VAL A 65 -5.39 -3.73 -7.14
CA VAL A 65 -6.04 -2.95 -8.20
C VAL A 65 -4.99 -2.02 -8.80
N ASP A 66 -4.78 -2.10 -10.11
CA ASP A 66 -3.84 -1.24 -10.80
C ASP A 66 -4.40 0.17 -11.02
N LYS A 67 -3.50 1.15 -11.17
CA LYS A 67 -3.85 2.57 -11.21
C LYS A 67 -4.90 2.92 -12.27
N GLN A 68 -4.86 2.27 -13.43
CA GLN A 68 -5.84 2.50 -14.50
C GLN A 68 -7.24 2.10 -14.04
N ASP A 69 -7.39 0.89 -13.52
CA ASP A 69 -8.67 0.38 -13.01
C ASP A 69 -9.14 1.17 -11.77
N PHE A 70 -8.22 1.50 -10.86
CA PHE A 70 -8.51 2.33 -9.71
C PHE A 70 -9.07 3.69 -10.13
N ASN A 71 -8.44 4.34 -11.11
CA ASN A 71 -8.90 5.64 -11.62
C ASN A 71 -10.24 5.52 -12.35
N HIS A 72 -10.50 4.40 -13.03
CA HIS A 72 -11.72 4.23 -13.79
C HIS A 72 -12.93 3.90 -12.89
N ILE A 73 -12.72 3.15 -11.82
CA ILE A 73 -13.81 2.57 -11.01
C ILE A 73 -14.00 3.29 -9.67
N LEU A 74 -12.90 3.71 -9.01
CA LEU A 74 -12.92 4.15 -7.62
C LEU A 74 -12.62 5.64 -7.46
N LYS A 75 -11.96 6.27 -8.44
CA LYS A 75 -11.66 7.70 -8.40
C LYS A 75 -12.86 8.46 -8.95
N VAL A 76 -13.60 9.10 -8.04
CA VAL A 76 -14.70 10.03 -8.34
C VAL A 76 -14.16 11.39 -8.74
#